data_AF-A0A7W1DZM5-F1
#
_entry.id   AF-A0A7W1DZM5-F1
#
_cell.length_a   1.000
_cell.length_b   1.000
_cell.length_c   1.000
_cell.angle_alpha   90.00
_cell.angle_beta   90.00
_cell.angle_gamma   90.00
#
_symmetry.space_group_name_H-M   'P 1'
#
loop_
_entity.id
_entity.type
_entity.pdbx_description
1 polymer ?
#
loop_
_entity_poly.entity_id
_entity_poly.type
_entity_poly.pdbx_seq_one_letter_code
_entity_poly.pdbx_strand_id
1 'polypeptide(L)'
;MKPLYDELHAWPTPRDPAVELPLAILRRTWRLFREVMRLLDRAGTSVVPRSTQRRVAFSLVPLAVAVSALGFVAIGVRVGGTGPAPTLQSQLVASDRLRVADVLPPQTAKRTVAEPPTTVAPRAVAPAAPTLRGALPVGKGMWIYLPKAVEGGNPQAIVARAKAVGLTHLYVRTGSSKAGFYGADFLTQLLPVAHAAGIRVYGWDFPYLDNVAEDVSRAVAAITFTTPSGDTIDGFSADIEFPSIGVKVTPENATAYGAGLRQAVGAQYPLIATVPRPSHKIKFYPYTEVVASFDAIAPMVYWLNRDPVSDVAGAMADLAKFNKPVFPIGQAYDGAADHGPPGVPGRAALLAFMEAAERTGANSVSFWSWQHASQEAWDAIRDATQFTLPAAPAGVFTPPQVRAYQSLLTSLGFPTAVDGVWGKSMIDAVSAYQRAGRLPVTGVIDTATKGLLLKPFKTPLLGR
;
A
#
# COMPACT_ATOMS: atom_id res chain seq x y z
N MET A 1 -9.59 -21.62 3.88
CA MET A 1 -10.87 -21.98 3.24
C MET A 1 -12.09 -21.27 3.85
N LYS A 2 -11.93 -20.05 4.40
CA LYS A 2 -13.00 -19.17 4.87
C LYS A 2 -13.93 -18.55 3.78
N PRO A 3 -13.61 -18.50 2.46
CA PRO A 3 -14.43 -17.74 1.51
C PRO A 3 -15.86 -18.27 1.30
N LEU A 4 -16.11 -19.58 1.44
CA LEU A 4 -17.43 -20.16 1.14
C LEU A 4 -18.45 -20.02 2.30
N TYR A 5 -17.98 -19.71 3.52
CA TYR A 5 -18.85 -19.54 4.70
C TYR A 5 -19.52 -18.18 4.70
N ASP A 6 -18.80 -17.15 4.23
CA ASP A 6 -19.29 -15.78 4.19
C ASP A 6 -20.33 -15.59 3.05
N GLU A 7 -20.28 -16.42 2.01
CA GLU A 7 -21.21 -16.39 0.86
C GLU A 7 -22.59 -17.03 1.17
N LEU A 8 -22.66 -18.04 2.06
CA LEU A 8 -23.90 -18.72 2.47
C LEU A 8 -24.71 -17.97 3.54
N HIS A 9 -24.10 -16.98 4.21
CA HIS A 9 -24.74 -16.18 5.26
C HIS A 9 -25.17 -14.78 4.80
N ALA A 10 -24.85 -14.40 3.56
CA ALA A 10 -25.21 -13.12 2.96
C ALA A 10 -26.56 -13.12 2.22
N TRP A 11 -27.30 -14.24 2.20
CA TRP A 11 -28.58 -14.33 1.50
C TRP A 11 -29.74 -14.00 2.46
N PRO A 12 -30.69 -13.14 2.07
CA PRO A 12 -31.86 -12.85 2.89
C PRO A 12 -32.67 -14.13 3.12
N THR A 13 -33.20 -14.30 4.33
CA THR A 13 -34.15 -15.38 4.67
C THR A 13 -35.37 -15.30 3.74
N PRO A 14 -35.58 -16.27 2.83
CA PRO A 14 -36.79 -16.30 2.02
C PRO A 14 -37.93 -16.83 2.89
N ARG A 15 -39.09 -16.17 2.88
CA ARG A 15 -40.34 -16.67 3.48
C ARG A 15 -41.03 -17.69 2.57
N ASP A 16 -40.27 -18.62 1.98
CA ASP A 16 -40.81 -19.65 1.08
C ASP A 16 -40.38 -21.06 1.54
N PRO A 17 -41.33 -21.93 1.96
CA PRO A 17 -41.03 -23.28 2.46
C PRO A 17 -40.36 -24.20 1.43
N ALA A 18 -40.32 -23.84 0.14
CA ALA A 18 -39.59 -24.60 -0.88
C ALA A 18 -38.04 -24.50 -0.77
N VAL A 19 -37.51 -23.53 0.01
CA VAL A 19 -36.07 -23.26 0.14
C VAL A 19 -35.48 -23.65 1.51
N GLU A 20 -36.33 -23.86 2.53
CA GLU A 20 -35.86 -24.19 3.89
C GLU A 20 -35.31 -25.62 4.03
N LEU A 21 -35.94 -26.60 3.38
CA LEU A 21 -35.57 -28.01 3.50
C LEU A 21 -34.17 -28.32 2.92
N PRO A 22 -33.77 -27.79 1.75
CA PRO A 22 -32.41 -27.96 1.21
C PRO A 22 -31.31 -27.33 2.10
N LEU A 23 -31.58 -26.16 2.69
CA LEU A 23 -30.61 -25.45 3.55
C LEU A 23 -30.39 -26.16 4.89
N ALA A 24 -31.44 -26.74 5.48
CA ALA A 24 -31.33 -27.52 6.71
C ALA A 24 -30.47 -28.79 6.50
N ILE A 25 -30.64 -29.45 5.34
CA ILE A 25 -29.85 -30.63 4.95
C ILE A 25 -28.38 -30.23 4.77
N LEU A 26 -28.11 -29.10 4.09
CA LEU A 26 -26.75 -28.60 3.86
C LEU A 26 -26.02 -28.23 5.17
N ARG A 27 -26.73 -27.62 6.13
CA ARG A 27 -26.17 -27.27 7.45
C ARG A 27 -25.90 -28.50 8.32
N ARG A 28 -26.68 -29.56 8.14
CA ARG A 28 -26.49 -30.83 8.88
C ARG A 28 -25.31 -31.62 8.31
N THR A 29 -25.17 -31.69 6.98
CA THR A 29 -24.03 -32.34 6.33
C THR A 29 -22.71 -31.60 6.59
N TRP A 30 -22.73 -30.27 6.66
CA TRP A 30 -21.54 -29.49 7.00
C TRP A 30 -21.07 -29.66 8.45
N ARG A 31 -22.00 -29.90 9.39
CA ARG A 31 -21.66 -30.24 10.77
C ARG A 31 -20.97 -31.60 10.87
N LEU A 32 -21.51 -32.61 10.19
CA LEU A 32 -20.92 -33.94 10.10
C LEU A 32 -19.52 -33.90 9.48
N PHE A 33 -19.31 -33.12 8.42
CA PHE A 33 -18.00 -32.95 7.80
C PHE A 33 -16.95 -32.36 8.76
N ARG A 34 -17.30 -31.32 9.51
CA ARG A 34 -16.39 -30.73 10.53
C ARG A 34 -16.06 -31.69 11.65
N GLU A 35 -16.99 -32.53 12.04
CA GLU A 35 -16.78 -33.53 13.10
C GLU A 35 -15.84 -34.64 12.63
N VAL A 36 -15.97 -35.07 11.38
CA VAL A 36 -15.04 -36.01 10.73
C VAL A 36 -13.63 -35.40 10.60
N MET A 37 -13.50 -34.14 10.18
CA MET A 37 -12.19 -33.48 10.07
C MET A 37 -11.51 -33.32 11.44
N ARG A 38 -12.27 -33.02 12.50
CA ARG A 38 -11.73 -32.96 13.87
C ARG A 38 -11.29 -34.33 14.39
N LEU A 39 -11.98 -35.40 14.01
CA LEU A 39 -11.58 -36.77 14.34
C LEU A 39 -10.30 -37.18 13.59
N LEU A 40 -10.12 -36.72 12.35
CA LEU A 40 -8.90 -36.95 11.57
C LEU A 40 -7.69 -36.16 12.11
N ASP A 41 -7.89 -34.91 12.55
CA ASP A 41 -6.83 -34.12 13.20
C ASP A 41 -6.40 -34.70 14.54
N ARG A 42 -7.33 -35.28 15.31
CA ARG A 42 -7.01 -35.98 16.57
C ARG A 42 -6.29 -37.31 16.38
N ALA A 43 -6.43 -37.93 15.19
CA ALA A 43 -5.91 -39.27 14.94
C ALA A 43 -4.45 -39.30 14.47
N GLY A 44 -3.77 -38.15 14.30
CA GLY A 44 -2.32 -38.03 14.07
C GLY A 44 -1.70 -39.09 13.16
N THR A 45 -1.61 -38.79 11.85
CA THR A 45 -0.97 -39.60 10.77
C THR A 45 -0.57 -41.03 11.16
N SER A 46 -1.57 -41.90 11.37
CA SER A 46 -1.37 -43.34 11.35
C SER A 46 -2.58 -43.99 10.65
N VAL A 47 -2.28 -45.04 9.89
CA VAL A 47 -3.05 -45.57 8.76
C VAL A 47 -4.53 -45.83 9.08
N VAL A 48 -5.43 -45.11 8.40
CA VAL A 48 -6.88 -45.29 8.54
C VAL A 48 -7.33 -46.60 7.85
N PRO A 49 -8.07 -47.50 8.52
CA PRO A 49 -8.52 -48.77 7.93
C PRO A 49 -9.44 -48.60 6.71
N ARG A 50 -9.31 -49.47 5.71
CA ARG A 50 -10.06 -49.43 4.43
C ARG A 50 -11.59 -49.45 4.57
N SER A 51 -12.12 -50.02 5.67
CA SER A 51 -13.56 -50.02 5.98
C SER A 51 -14.09 -48.62 6.28
N THR A 52 -13.25 -47.74 6.85
CA THR A 52 -13.57 -46.33 7.15
C THR A 52 -13.45 -45.45 5.90
N GLN A 53 -12.47 -45.74 5.02
CA GLN A 53 -12.32 -45.04 3.73
C GLN A 53 -13.53 -45.25 2.81
N ARG A 54 -14.11 -46.45 2.76
CA ARG A 54 -15.35 -46.73 1.99
C ARG A 54 -16.56 -45.95 2.51
N ARG A 55 -16.70 -45.78 3.83
CA ARG A 55 -17.82 -45.01 4.42
C ARG A 55 -17.73 -43.51 4.12
N VAL A 56 -16.52 -42.95 4.08
CA VAL A 56 -16.29 -41.55 3.70
C VAL A 56 -16.55 -41.34 2.21
N ALA A 57 -16.12 -42.27 1.34
CA ALA A 57 -16.36 -42.19 -0.11
C ALA A 57 -17.87 -42.26 -0.46
N PHE A 58 -18.65 -43.13 0.18
CA PHE A 58 -20.11 -43.21 -0.03
C PHE A 58 -20.88 -41.98 0.47
N SER A 59 -20.28 -41.19 1.36
CA SER A 59 -20.90 -39.95 1.89
C SER A 59 -20.67 -38.73 0.99
N LEU A 60 -19.75 -38.81 0.02
CA LEU A 60 -19.38 -37.70 -0.89
C LEU A 60 -20.07 -37.78 -2.26
N VAL A 61 -20.64 -38.93 -2.63
CA VAL A 61 -21.36 -39.11 -3.90
C VAL A 61 -22.65 -38.26 -4.00
N PRO A 62 -23.46 -38.07 -2.94
CA PRO A 62 -24.61 -37.17 -3.01
C PRO A 62 -24.23 -35.69 -3.16
N LEU A 63 -23.00 -35.31 -2.77
CA LEU A 63 -22.49 -33.94 -2.78
C LEU A 63 -22.22 -33.43 -4.21
N ALA A 64 -21.74 -34.30 -5.10
CA ALA A 64 -21.45 -33.94 -6.49
C ALA A 64 -22.73 -33.77 -7.34
N VAL A 65 -23.78 -34.53 -7.03
CA VAL A 65 -25.06 -34.47 -7.75
C VAL A 65 -25.86 -33.22 -7.38
N ALA A 66 -25.82 -32.80 -6.10
CA ALA A 66 -26.52 -31.60 -5.64
C ALA A 66 -25.91 -30.29 -6.18
N VAL A 67 -24.58 -30.22 -6.34
CA VAL A 67 -23.90 -29.03 -6.89
C VAL A 67 -24.16 -28.89 -8.40
N SER A 68 -24.35 -30.01 -9.11
CA SER A 68 -24.62 -30.00 -10.55
C SER A 68 -26.04 -29.55 -10.91
N ALA A 69 -27.03 -29.80 -10.04
CA ALA A 69 -28.42 -29.42 -10.27
C ALA A 69 -28.70 -27.92 -10.03
N LEU A 70 -27.91 -27.25 -9.18
CA LEU A 70 -28.05 -25.82 -8.89
C LEU A 70 -27.41 -24.91 -9.94
N GLY A 71 -26.45 -25.42 -10.73
CA GLY A 71 -25.78 -24.66 -11.80
C GLY A 71 -26.67 -24.38 -13.02
N PHE A 72 -27.73 -25.16 -13.25
CA PHE A 72 -28.58 -25.04 -14.44
C PHE A 72 -29.77 -24.08 -14.29
N VAL A 73 -30.13 -23.67 -13.08
CA VAL A 73 -31.27 -22.75 -12.85
C VAL A 73 -30.87 -21.27 -12.97
N ALA A 74 -29.58 -20.94 -12.89
CA ALA A 74 -29.09 -19.55 -12.93
C ALA A 74 -28.76 -19.00 -14.34
N ILE A 75 -28.78 -19.83 -15.38
CA ILE A 75 -28.42 -19.42 -16.76
C ILE A 75 -29.67 -19.18 -17.66
N GLY A 76 -30.87 -19.55 -17.19
CA GLY A 76 -32.09 -19.52 -18.01
C GLY A 76 -32.89 -18.22 -18.06
N VAL A 77 -32.53 -17.16 -17.32
CA VAL A 77 -33.37 -15.95 -17.22
C VAL A 77 -32.57 -14.67 -17.43
N ARG A 78 -32.16 -14.42 -18.68
CA ARG A 78 -32.03 -13.09 -19.30
C ARG A 78 -31.52 -13.27 -20.72
N VAL A 79 -32.42 -13.18 -21.69
CA VAL A 79 -32.33 -12.42 -22.96
C VAL A 79 -33.56 -12.79 -23.80
N GLY A 80 -34.45 -11.83 -24.02
CA GLY A 80 -35.56 -11.94 -24.97
C GLY A 80 -35.98 -10.55 -25.43
N GLY A 81 -35.93 -10.31 -26.75
CA GLY A 81 -36.39 -9.08 -27.43
C GLY A 81 -35.27 -8.37 -28.22
N THR A 82 -34.90 -8.78 -29.44
CA THR A 82 -35.43 -8.41 -30.78
C THR A 82 -35.06 -7.01 -31.28
N GLY A 83 -34.17 -6.92 -32.28
CA GLY A 83 -33.96 -5.74 -33.15
C GLY A 83 -32.61 -5.77 -33.89
N PRO A 84 -32.51 -5.33 -35.18
CA PRO A 84 -31.64 -5.96 -36.17
C PRO A 84 -30.22 -5.37 -36.31
N ALA A 85 -29.33 -6.18 -36.86
CA ALA A 85 -27.95 -5.84 -37.22
C ALA A 85 -27.85 -4.91 -38.46
N PRO A 86 -26.74 -4.19 -38.59
CA PRO A 86 -26.15 -4.00 -39.91
C PRO A 86 -24.65 -4.39 -39.94
N THR A 87 -24.35 -5.22 -40.94
CA THR A 87 -23.06 -5.49 -41.54
C THR A 87 -22.46 -4.21 -42.12
N LEU A 88 -21.14 -4.01 -42.02
CA LEU A 88 -20.44 -3.09 -42.93
C LEU A 88 -19.02 -3.56 -43.24
N GLN A 89 -18.83 -3.74 -44.54
CA GLN A 89 -17.65 -4.21 -45.24
C GLN A 89 -16.51 -3.19 -45.23
N SER A 90 -15.31 -3.73 -45.30
CA SER A 90 -14.09 -3.10 -45.78
C SER A 90 -14.21 -2.63 -47.24
N GLN A 91 -13.86 -1.38 -47.55
CA GLN A 91 -13.37 -0.99 -48.89
C GLN A 91 -12.34 0.17 -48.81
N LEU A 92 -11.17 -0.09 -49.43
CA LEU A 92 -10.17 0.89 -49.87
C LEU A 92 -10.63 1.59 -51.15
N VAL A 93 -10.41 2.91 -51.28
CA VAL A 93 -10.10 3.64 -52.54
C VAL A 93 -9.37 4.95 -52.13
N ALA A 94 -8.05 5.07 -52.27
CA ALA A 94 -7.27 5.62 -53.39
C ALA A 94 -7.52 7.11 -53.76
N SER A 95 -6.54 7.93 -53.37
CA SER A 95 -5.84 9.02 -54.09
C SER A 95 -6.62 10.10 -54.84
N ASP A 96 -6.24 11.36 -54.57
CA ASP A 96 -6.19 12.36 -55.63
C ASP A 96 -4.99 13.32 -55.52
N ARG A 97 -4.41 13.61 -56.69
CA ARG A 97 -3.19 14.40 -56.95
C ARG A 97 -3.59 15.76 -57.55
N LEU A 98 -2.87 16.83 -57.20
CA LEU A 98 -2.68 18.02 -58.05
C LEU A 98 -1.29 18.59 -57.75
N ARG A 99 -0.27 18.26 -58.55
CA ARG A 99 0.22 18.96 -59.77
C ARG A 99 0.78 20.36 -59.51
N VAL A 100 2.11 20.38 -59.44
CA VAL A 100 3.04 21.51 -59.55
C VAL A 100 3.23 21.84 -61.03
N ALA A 101 3.35 23.12 -61.37
CA ALA A 101 3.83 23.58 -62.67
C ALA A 101 5.08 24.47 -62.50
N ASP A 102 6.13 23.99 -63.14
CA ASP A 102 7.46 24.52 -63.54
C ASP A 102 7.72 26.03 -63.58
N VAL A 103 8.93 26.44 -63.13
CA VAL A 103 9.83 27.38 -63.85
C VAL A 103 11.31 27.01 -63.59
N LEU A 104 12.12 27.11 -64.66
CA LEU A 104 13.51 26.68 -64.90
C LEU A 104 14.63 27.32 -64.02
N PRO A 105 15.83 26.71 -63.94
CA PRO A 105 17.01 27.25 -63.22
C PRO A 105 17.87 28.13 -64.16
N PRO A 106 18.78 29.01 -63.66
CA PRO A 106 20.16 28.54 -63.47
C PRO A 106 21.09 29.36 -62.51
N GLN A 107 22.26 28.76 -62.26
CA GLN A 107 23.59 29.33 -61.95
C GLN A 107 24.06 29.55 -60.50
N THR A 108 25.28 29.04 -60.30
CA THR A 108 26.13 28.92 -59.13
C THR A 108 26.75 30.23 -58.66
N ALA A 109 26.76 30.43 -57.33
CA ALA A 109 27.82 31.19 -56.65
C ALA A 109 28.20 30.45 -55.36
N LYS A 110 29.41 29.87 -55.31
CA LYS A 110 30.01 29.36 -54.06
C LYS A 110 30.37 30.58 -53.20
N ARG A 111 29.51 30.89 -52.22
CA ARG A 111 29.84 31.81 -51.13
C ARG A 111 30.21 30.95 -49.92
N THR A 112 31.48 30.90 -49.60
CA THR A 112 31.98 30.29 -48.36
C THR A 112 31.48 31.15 -47.20
N VAL A 113 30.42 30.70 -46.53
CA VAL A 113 29.98 31.28 -45.26
C VAL A 113 30.78 30.56 -44.18
N ALA A 114 31.66 31.29 -43.50
CA ALA A 114 32.32 30.79 -42.31
C ALA A 114 31.24 30.49 -41.25
N GLU A 115 31.19 29.23 -40.83
CA GLU A 115 30.30 28.77 -39.77
C GLU A 115 30.65 29.53 -38.47
N PRO A 116 29.69 30.18 -37.78
CA PRO A 116 29.97 30.76 -36.48
C PRO A 116 30.40 29.63 -35.53
N PRO A 117 31.34 29.89 -34.60
CA PRO A 117 31.76 28.86 -33.66
C PRO A 117 30.53 28.40 -32.87
N THR A 118 30.17 27.14 -33.06
CA THR A 118 29.21 26.43 -32.20
C THR A 118 29.88 26.22 -30.85
N THR A 119 29.93 27.27 -30.04
CA THR A 119 30.11 27.13 -28.60
C THR A 119 28.84 26.44 -28.09
N VAL A 120 28.87 25.11 -28.08
CA VAL A 120 27.87 24.31 -27.36
C VAL A 120 28.01 24.71 -25.90
N ALA A 121 27.12 25.58 -25.44
CA ALA A 121 27.01 25.91 -24.02
C ALA A 121 26.91 24.59 -23.25
N PRO A 122 27.71 24.38 -22.18
CA PRO A 122 27.66 23.13 -21.43
C PRO A 122 26.22 22.86 -21.00
N ARG A 123 25.67 21.73 -21.46
CA ARG A 123 24.29 21.32 -21.17
C ARG A 123 24.13 21.29 -19.65
N ALA A 124 23.31 22.20 -19.11
CA ALA A 124 23.02 22.25 -17.69
C ALA A 124 22.58 20.85 -17.22
N VAL A 125 23.28 20.32 -16.21
CA VAL A 125 22.99 19.00 -15.68
C VAL A 125 21.61 19.03 -15.03
N ALA A 126 20.72 18.12 -15.44
CA ALA A 126 19.34 18.09 -14.96
C ALA A 126 19.25 17.86 -13.44
N PRO A 127 18.24 18.44 -12.75
CA PRO A 127 17.97 18.16 -11.35
C PRO A 127 17.77 16.66 -11.09
N ALA A 128 18.31 16.17 -9.97
CA ALA A 128 18.23 14.77 -9.56
C ALA A 128 18.07 14.68 -8.05
N ALA A 129 17.23 13.75 -7.57
CA ALA A 129 17.02 13.60 -6.12
C ALA A 129 18.34 13.16 -5.46
N PRO A 130 18.79 13.83 -4.39
CA PRO A 130 19.92 13.35 -3.59
C PRO A 130 19.61 11.99 -2.98
N THR A 131 20.45 10.99 -3.23
CA THR A 131 20.27 9.61 -2.76
C THR A 131 21.19 9.32 -1.57
N LEU A 132 21.16 10.15 -0.53
CA LEU A 132 21.96 9.93 0.69
C LEU A 132 21.31 8.89 1.62
N ARG A 133 19.98 8.92 1.70
CA ARG A 133 19.11 8.06 2.48
C ARG A 133 17.74 7.96 1.79
N GLY A 134 16.95 6.94 2.12
CA GLY A 134 15.57 6.85 1.64
C GLY A 134 14.61 7.77 2.40
N ALA A 135 13.47 8.04 1.79
CA ALA A 135 12.45 8.90 2.38
C ALA A 135 11.54 8.11 3.34
N LEU A 136 11.32 8.63 4.54
CA LEU A 136 10.15 8.22 5.34
C LEU A 136 8.86 8.81 4.75
N PRO A 137 7.72 8.12 4.90
CA PRO A 137 6.46 8.60 4.37
C PRO A 137 6.01 9.88 5.07
N VAL A 138 5.43 10.79 4.29
CA VAL A 138 4.75 12.01 4.76
C VAL A 138 3.47 12.20 3.97
N GLY A 139 2.45 12.81 4.56
CA GLY A 139 1.14 12.97 3.92
C GLY A 139 0.21 11.77 4.16
N LYS A 140 -0.66 11.47 3.18
CA LYS A 140 -1.68 10.42 3.29
C LYS A 140 -1.26 9.14 2.55
N GLY A 141 -1.50 7.99 3.15
CA GLY A 141 -1.23 6.68 2.57
C GLY A 141 -2.40 5.69 2.65
N MET A 142 -2.30 4.58 1.93
CA MET A 142 -3.29 3.51 1.93
C MET A 142 -2.63 2.13 1.80
N TRP A 143 -3.15 1.16 2.52
CA TRP A 143 -2.64 -0.22 2.53
C TRP A 143 -3.40 -1.14 1.56
N ILE A 144 -2.65 -1.91 0.78
CA ILE A 144 -3.12 -2.88 -0.22
C ILE A 144 -2.61 -4.27 0.17
N TYR A 145 -3.50 -5.26 0.28
CA TYR A 145 -3.13 -6.66 0.52
C TYR A 145 -3.78 -7.66 -0.43
N LEU A 146 -4.82 -7.25 -1.17
CA LEU A 146 -5.47 -8.02 -2.22
C LEU A 146 -5.42 -7.24 -3.54
N PRO A 147 -4.30 -7.25 -4.28
CA PRO A 147 -4.14 -6.46 -5.50
C PRO A 147 -5.31 -6.61 -6.50
N LYS A 148 -5.81 -7.83 -6.69
CA LYS A 148 -6.94 -8.10 -7.60
C LYS A 148 -8.26 -7.43 -7.18
N ALA A 149 -8.43 -7.11 -5.91
CA ALA A 149 -9.62 -6.45 -5.36
C ALA A 149 -9.49 -4.91 -5.34
N VAL A 150 -8.38 -4.35 -5.85
CA VAL A 150 -8.07 -2.92 -5.83
C VAL A 150 -8.06 -2.42 -7.28
N GLU A 151 -9.13 -1.73 -7.69
CA GLU A 151 -9.36 -1.31 -9.08
C GLU A 151 -9.19 -2.44 -10.12
N GLY A 152 -9.59 -3.67 -9.76
CA GLY A 152 -9.39 -4.86 -10.61
C GLY A 152 -7.92 -5.25 -10.81
N GLY A 153 -7.00 -4.72 -9.98
CA GLY A 153 -5.56 -4.91 -10.12
C GLY A 153 -4.91 -4.00 -11.16
N ASN A 154 -5.62 -3.00 -11.69
CA ASN A 154 -5.11 -2.10 -12.74
C ASN A 154 -4.20 -1.00 -12.15
N PRO A 155 -2.89 -0.99 -12.43
CA PRO A 155 -1.96 -0.01 -11.87
C PRO A 155 -2.31 1.45 -12.17
N GLN A 156 -2.76 1.74 -13.39
CA GLN A 156 -3.11 3.10 -13.82
C GLN A 156 -4.33 3.61 -13.06
N ALA A 157 -5.35 2.78 -12.87
CA ALA A 157 -6.55 3.13 -12.11
C ALA A 157 -6.24 3.33 -10.62
N ILE A 158 -5.38 2.47 -10.04
CA ILE A 158 -4.90 2.60 -8.66
C ILE A 158 -4.21 3.95 -8.48
N VAL A 159 -3.25 4.27 -9.34
CA VAL A 159 -2.48 5.53 -9.27
C VAL A 159 -3.37 6.74 -9.54
N ALA A 160 -4.33 6.64 -10.46
CA ALA A 160 -5.30 7.70 -10.73
C ALA A 160 -6.15 8.02 -9.49
N ARG A 161 -6.69 6.99 -8.81
CA ARG A 161 -7.42 7.17 -7.54
C ARG A 161 -6.52 7.74 -6.45
N ALA A 162 -5.31 7.20 -6.29
CA ALA A 162 -4.34 7.68 -5.31
C ALA A 162 -4.11 9.19 -5.46
N LYS A 163 -3.88 9.66 -6.68
CA LYS A 163 -3.75 11.09 -6.98
C LYS A 163 -5.03 11.87 -6.71
N ALA A 164 -6.19 11.36 -7.12
CA ALA A 164 -7.47 12.04 -6.99
C ALA A 164 -7.86 12.31 -5.53
N VAL A 165 -7.45 11.44 -4.60
CA VAL A 165 -7.72 11.61 -3.15
C VAL A 165 -6.53 12.17 -2.37
N GLY A 166 -5.47 12.59 -3.08
CA GLY A 166 -4.30 13.24 -2.47
C GLY A 166 -3.42 12.31 -1.64
N LEU A 167 -3.33 11.02 -2.01
CA LEU A 167 -2.31 10.14 -1.44
C LEU A 167 -0.92 10.52 -1.95
N THR A 168 0.08 10.34 -1.10
CA THR A 168 1.51 10.54 -1.42
C THR A 168 2.24 9.21 -1.52
N HIS A 169 1.69 8.16 -0.90
CA HIS A 169 2.33 6.85 -0.84
C HIS A 169 1.33 5.70 -0.71
N LEU A 170 1.77 4.50 -1.09
CA LEU A 170 1.04 3.25 -0.96
C LEU A 170 1.85 2.28 -0.10
N TYR A 171 1.17 1.45 0.68
CA TYR A 171 1.74 0.27 1.33
C TYR A 171 1.25 -0.98 0.61
N VAL A 172 2.15 -1.72 -0.02
CA VAL A 172 1.81 -2.88 -0.84
C VAL A 172 2.31 -4.17 -0.20
N ARG A 173 1.42 -5.13 0.03
CA ARG A 173 1.81 -6.41 0.61
C ARG A 173 2.65 -7.18 -0.38
N THR A 174 3.86 -7.54 0.03
CA THR A 174 4.84 -8.26 -0.78
C THR A 174 4.96 -9.71 -0.38
N GLY A 175 4.58 -10.07 0.86
CA GLY A 175 4.77 -11.41 1.37
C GLY A 175 4.15 -11.71 2.73
N SER A 176 4.44 -12.92 3.19
CA SER A 176 4.28 -13.36 4.58
C SER A 176 5.13 -14.61 4.82
N SER A 177 5.45 -14.95 6.07
CA SER A 177 6.19 -16.20 6.37
C SER A 177 5.51 -17.43 5.78
N LYS A 178 4.17 -17.42 5.67
CA LYS A 178 3.38 -18.54 5.16
C LYS A 178 3.35 -18.67 3.63
N ALA A 179 3.72 -17.61 2.91
CA ALA A 179 3.56 -17.54 1.45
C ALA A 179 4.82 -17.09 0.71
N GLY A 180 5.92 -16.85 1.42
CA GLY A 180 7.14 -16.32 0.83
C GLY A 180 6.97 -14.88 0.32
N PHE A 181 7.87 -14.47 -0.57
CA PHE A 181 7.77 -13.24 -1.33
C PHE A 181 6.98 -13.51 -2.61
N TYR A 182 5.75 -12.99 -2.70
CA TYR A 182 4.85 -13.19 -3.84
C TYR A 182 4.48 -11.88 -4.56
N GLY A 183 4.95 -10.73 -4.05
CA GLY A 183 4.58 -9.41 -4.58
C GLY A 183 5.22 -9.03 -5.91
N ALA A 184 6.19 -9.79 -6.41
CA ALA A 184 7.01 -9.44 -7.59
C ALA A 184 6.19 -9.03 -8.83
N ASP A 185 5.16 -9.81 -9.18
CA ASP A 185 4.36 -9.54 -10.38
C ASP A 185 3.57 -8.23 -10.25
N PHE A 186 2.98 -7.97 -9.09
CA PHE A 186 2.22 -6.75 -8.87
C PHE A 186 3.14 -5.53 -8.78
N LEU A 187 4.31 -5.66 -8.13
CA LEU A 187 5.31 -4.60 -8.07
C LEU A 187 5.86 -4.25 -9.45
N THR A 188 6.11 -5.26 -10.31
CA THR A 188 6.52 -5.07 -11.71
C THR A 188 5.59 -4.13 -12.46
N GLN A 189 4.29 -4.25 -12.22
CA GLN A 189 3.27 -3.48 -12.90
C GLN A 189 3.01 -2.12 -12.23
N LEU A 190 3.05 -2.06 -10.90
CA LEU A 190 2.67 -0.87 -10.14
C LEU A 190 3.78 0.16 -10.02
N LEU A 191 5.01 -0.25 -9.68
CA LEU A 191 6.10 0.68 -9.35
C LEU A 191 6.37 1.70 -10.46
N PRO A 192 6.46 1.34 -11.76
CA PRO A 192 6.79 2.32 -12.79
C PRO A 192 5.71 3.40 -12.93
N VAL A 193 4.44 3.00 -12.80
CA VAL A 193 3.29 3.90 -12.92
C VAL A 193 3.18 4.80 -11.68
N ALA A 194 3.39 4.24 -10.49
CA ALA A 194 3.37 4.99 -9.24
C ALA A 194 4.51 6.02 -9.20
N HIS A 195 5.73 5.62 -9.57
CA HIS A 195 6.90 6.49 -9.56
C HIS A 195 6.80 7.61 -10.58
N ALA A 196 6.32 7.33 -11.80
CA ALA A 196 6.05 8.36 -12.81
C ALA A 196 5.01 9.39 -12.33
N ALA A 197 4.10 8.99 -11.44
CA ALA A 197 3.09 9.84 -10.83
C ALA A 197 3.55 10.56 -9.55
N GLY A 198 4.77 10.32 -9.07
CA GLY A 198 5.28 10.88 -7.81
C GLY A 198 4.67 10.22 -6.56
N ILE A 199 4.17 8.99 -6.68
CA ILE A 199 3.63 8.20 -5.56
C ILE A 199 4.70 7.20 -5.12
N ARG A 200 5.08 7.28 -3.84
CA ARG A 200 6.00 6.29 -3.25
C ARG A 200 5.30 4.97 -2.95
N VAL A 201 6.04 3.87 -3.00
CA VAL A 201 5.54 2.55 -2.66
C VAL A 201 6.43 1.93 -1.59
N TYR A 202 5.86 1.74 -0.40
CA TYR A 202 6.47 1.00 0.68
C TYR A 202 6.01 -0.45 0.59
N GLY A 203 6.95 -1.39 0.50
CA GLY A 203 6.62 -2.80 0.61
C GLY A 203 6.29 -3.13 2.06
N TRP A 204 5.37 -4.06 2.29
CA TRP A 204 5.17 -4.62 3.62
C TRP A 204 4.87 -6.10 3.60
N ASP A 205 5.12 -6.77 4.70
CA ASP A 205 4.89 -8.20 4.86
C ASP A 205 4.34 -8.54 6.25
N PHE A 206 4.02 -9.82 6.43
CA PHE A 206 3.57 -10.37 7.71
C PHE A 206 4.58 -11.42 8.20
N PRO A 207 5.57 -11.05 9.04
CA PRO A 207 6.45 -11.99 9.70
C PRO A 207 5.75 -12.70 10.87
N TYR A 208 5.86 -14.03 10.90
CA TYR A 208 5.42 -14.88 12.00
C TYR A 208 6.54 -15.10 13.04
N LEU A 209 7.80 -14.81 12.69
CA LEU A 209 8.96 -14.94 13.58
C LEU A 209 9.18 -16.38 14.07
N ASP A 210 8.64 -17.37 13.36
CA ASP A 210 8.91 -18.80 13.59
C ASP A 210 10.34 -19.17 13.21
N ASN A 211 10.81 -18.61 12.09
CA ASN A 211 12.17 -18.69 11.62
C ASN A 211 12.62 -17.28 11.23
N VAL A 212 13.28 -16.59 12.16
CA VAL A 212 13.69 -15.19 12.01
C VAL A 212 14.59 -15.00 10.78
N ALA A 213 15.48 -15.96 10.48
CA ALA A 213 16.39 -15.85 9.34
C ALA A 213 15.63 -15.91 8.00
N GLU A 214 14.63 -16.78 7.87
CA GLU A 214 13.77 -16.84 6.69
C GLU A 214 12.92 -15.57 6.54
N ASP A 215 12.40 -15.03 7.64
CA ASP A 215 11.64 -13.78 7.62
C ASP A 215 12.50 -12.59 7.18
N VAL A 216 13.74 -12.49 7.67
CA VAL A 216 14.71 -11.49 7.20
C VAL A 216 15.00 -11.69 5.70
N SER A 217 15.31 -12.92 5.28
CA SER A 217 15.62 -13.23 3.88
C SER A 217 14.48 -12.85 2.93
N ARG A 218 13.25 -13.14 3.33
CA ARG A 218 12.02 -12.85 2.57
C ARG A 218 11.75 -11.35 2.47
N ALA A 219 11.93 -10.59 3.55
CA ALA A 219 11.84 -9.14 3.52
C ALA A 219 12.93 -8.52 2.63
N VAL A 220 14.18 -9.01 2.71
CA VAL A 220 15.28 -8.58 1.86
C VAL A 220 15.01 -8.89 0.38
N ALA A 221 14.37 -10.02 0.07
CA ALA A 221 13.96 -10.34 -1.30
C ALA A 221 12.98 -9.28 -1.86
N ALA A 222 12.01 -8.82 -1.06
CA ALA A 222 11.12 -7.73 -1.46
C ALA A 222 11.84 -6.38 -1.60
N ILE A 223 12.75 -6.06 -0.67
CA ILE A 223 13.53 -4.81 -0.66
C ILE A 223 14.48 -4.70 -1.85
N THR A 224 15.11 -5.82 -2.23
CA THR A 224 16.10 -5.86 -3.30
C THR A 224 15.48 -6.18 -4.67
N PHE A 225 14.19 -6.51 -4.71
CA PHE A 225 13.46 -6.72 -5.95
C PHE A 225 13.50 -5.44 -6.80
N THR A 226 13.90 -5.59 -8.06
CA THR A 226 13.98 -4.50 -9.03
C THR A 226 13.14 -4.88 -10.24
N THR A 227 12.26 -3.99 -10.68
CA THR A 227 11.47 -4.20 -11.91
C THR A 227 12.38 -4.16 -13.14
N PRO A 228 11.91 -4.63 -14.32
CA PRO A 228 12.65 -4.46 -15.57
C PRO A 228 12.99 -3.00 -15.91
N SER A 229 12.18 -2.03 -15.45
CA SER A 229 12.43 -0.59 -15.60
C SER A 229 13.44 -0.01 -14.60
N GLY A 230 13.92 -0.81 -13.64
CA GLY A 230 14.87 -0.39 -12.62
C GLY A 230 14.24 0.18 -11.35
N ASP A 231 12.92 0.11 -11.21
CA ASP A 231 12.20 0.60 -10.03
C ASP A 231 12.28 -0.39 -8.86
N THR A 232 12.37 0.13 -7.64
CA THR A 232 12.38 -0.63 -6.38
C THR A 232 11.40 0.00 -5.41
N ILE A 233 10.92 -0.73 -4.40
CA ILE A 233 10.16 -0.10 -3.30
C ILE A 233 11.00 0.95 -2.56
N ASP A 234 10.36 2.02 -2.09
CA ASP A 234 10.99 3.20 -1.46
C ASP A 234 11.35 2.99 0.02
N GLY A 235 10.87 1.90 0.59
CA GLY A 235 11.08 1.51 1.98
C GLY A 235 10.28 0.27 2.32
N PHE A 236 10.45 -0.21 3.55
CA PHE A 236 9.81 -1.46 3.98
C PHE A 236 9.14 -1.33 5.34
N SER A 237 7.96 -1.91 5.48
CA SER A 237 7.27 -2.03 6.76
C SER A 237 7.03 -3.49 7.14
N ALA A 238 7.46 -3.87 8.35
CA ALA A 238 7.18 -5.19 8.88
C ALA A 238 5.93 -5.12 9.78
N ASP A 239 4.90 -5.89 9.46
CA ASP A 239 3.68 -6.03 10.26
C ASP A 239 3.87 -7.05 11.38
N ILE A 240 4.44 -6.60 12.49
CA ILE A 240 4.80 -7.46 13.61
C ILE A 240 3.59 -7.50 14.54
N GLU A 241 2.90 -8.64 14.51
CA GLU A 241 1.59 -8.82 15.13
C GLU A 241 1.64 -9.68 16.40
N PHE A 242 0.48 -9.98 16.99
CA PHE A 242 0.38 -10.67 18.28
C PHE A 242 0.65 -12.19 18.26
N PRO A 243 1.05 -12.76 19.42
CA PRO A 243 1.06 -14.20 19.62
C PRO A 243 -0.30 -14.88 19.46
N SER A 244 -1.39 -14.18 19.76
CA SER A 244 -2.76 -14.70 19.63
C SER A 244 -3.14 -15.06 18.20
N ILE A 245 -2.47 -14.48 17.19
CA ILE A 245 -2.67 -14.81 15.78
C ILE A 245 -1.50 -15.60 15.18
N GLY A 246 -0.64 -16.14 16.05
CA GLY A 246 0.42 -17.08 15.74
C GLY A 246 1.81 -16.49 15.59
N VAL A 247 2.01 -15.18 15.81
CA VAL A 247 3.33 -14.56 15.70
C VAL A 247 4.17 -14.85 16.95
N LYS A 248 5.36 -15.42 16.79
CA LYS A 248 6.31 -15.65 17.88
C LYS A 248 7.09 -14.38 18.24
N VAL A 249 6.38 -13.32 18.59
CA VAL A 249 6.95 -12.05 19.02
C VAL A 249 7.40 -12.13 20.47
N THR A 250 8.63 -12.59 20.68
CA THR A 250 9.36 -12.46 21.95
C THR A 250 10.39 -11.33 21.85
N PRO A 251 10.89 -10.79 22.98
CA PRO A 251 12.00 -9.82 22.96
C PRO A 251 13.19 -10.28 22.10
N GLU A 252 13.57 -11.56 22.19
CA GLU A 252 14.70 -12.14 21.46
C GLU A 252 14.43 -12.19 19.95
N ASN A 253 13.27 -12.71 19.55
CA ASN A 253 12.91 -12.82 18.13
C ASN A 253 12.72 -11.45 17.48
N ALA A 254 12.09 -10.50 18.19
CA ALA A 254 11.92 -9.13 17.72
C ALA A 254 13.27 -8.43 17.53
N THR A 255 14.16 -8.55 18.51
CA THR A 255 15.52 -8.00 18.44
C THR A 255 16.30 -8.61 17.28
N ALA A 256 16.29 -9.94 17.14
CA ALA A 256 17.01 -10.65 16.09
C ALA A 256 16.49 -10.29 14.69
N TYR A 257 15.17 -10.19 14.52
CA TYR A 257 14.56 -9.80 13.24
C TYR A 257 14.92 -8.37 12.86
N GLY A 258 14.74 -7.42 13.78
CA GLY A 258 15.07 -6.02 13.53
C GLY A 258 16.56 -5.81 13.24
N ALA A 259 17.45 -6.45 14.02
CA ALA A 259 18.89 -6.38 13.81
C ALA A 259 19.31 -7.01 12.47
N GLY A 260 18.76 -8.19 12.13
CA GLY A 260 19.03 -8.88 10.87
C GLY A 260 18.60 -8.06 9.65
N LEU A 261 17.41 -7.45 9.69
CA LEU A 261 16.98 -6.51 8.65
C LEU A 261 17.95 -5.34 8.51
N ARG A 262 18.26 -4.66 9.62
CA ARG A 262 19.13 -3.48 9.59
C ARG A 262 20.53 -3.80 9.09
N GLN A 263 21.08 -4.95 9.47
CA GLN A 263 22.36 -5.44 8.95
C GLN A 263 22.31 -5.68 7.44
N ALA A 264 21.21 -6.23 6.93
CA ALA A 264 21.08 -6.54 5.51
C ALA A 264 20.88 -5.29 4.62
N VAL A 265 20.14 -4.28 5.08
CA VAL A 265 19.76 -3.12 4.25
C VAL A 265 20.58 -1.86 4.54
N GLY A 266 21.24 -1.79 5.69
CA GLY A 266 22.02 -0.64 6.13
C GLY A 266 21.20 0.45 6.81
N ALA A 267 21.88 1.44 7.39
CA ALA A 267 21.26 2.52 8.17
C ALA A 267 20.57 3.61 7.31
N GLN A 268 20.71 3.54 5.99
CA GLN A 268 20.18 4.53 5.05
C GLN A 268 18.83 4.14 4.46
N TYR A 269 18.45 2.85 4.56
CA TYR A 269 17.20 2.33 4.02
C TYR A 269 16.05 2.50 5.03
N PRO A 270 14.89 3.05 4.64
CA PRO A 270 13.77 3.27 5.55
C PRO A 270 13.10 1.97 5.99
N LEU A 271 13.11 1.71 7.30
CA LEU A 271 12.37 0.62 7.92
C LEU A 271 11.28 1.17 8.84
N ILE A 272 10.06 0.65 8.72
CA ILE A 272 8.89 1.06 9.54
C ILE A 272 8.35 -0.15 10.29
N ALA A 273 8.31 -0.10 11.63
CA ALA A 273 7.67 -1.15 12.43
C ALA A 273 6.16 -0.92 12.45
N THR A 274 5.38 -1.76 11.78
CA THR A 274 3.93 -1.78 11.96
C THR A 274 3.62 -2.61 13.18
N VAL A 275 2.86 -2.02 14.10
CA VAL A 275 2.65 -2.58 15.44
C VAL A 275 1.20 -2.45 15.85
N PRO A 276 0.70 -3.30 16.75
CA PRO A 276 -0.59 -3.07 17.36
C PRO A 276 -0.63 -1.75 18.13
N ARG A 277 -1.79 -1.10 18.19
CA ARG A 277 -1.97 0.11 18.98
C ARG A 277 -1.75 -0.18 20.48
N PRO A 278 -0.84 0.54 21.16
CA PRO A 278 -0.66 0.43 22.60
C PRO A 278 -1.97 0.57 23.38
N SER A 279 -2.11 -0.25 24.42
CA SER A 279 -3.19 -0.11 25.40
C SER A 279 -2.83 -0.81 26.70
N HIS A 280 -3.56 -0.50 27.77
CA HIS A 280 -3.41 -1.18 29.05
C HIS A 280 -3.58 -2.71 29.00
N LYS A 281 -4.25 -3.24 27.97
CA LYS A 281 -4.50 -4.68 27.78
C LYS A 281 -3.34 -5.44 27.14
N ILE A 282 -2.42 -4.73 26.47
CA ILE A 282 -1.34 -5.35 25.70
C ILE A 282 0.05 -4.94 26.18
N LYS A 283 0.19 -4.66 27.49
CA LYS A 283 1.49 -4.31 28.12
C LYS A 283 2.57 -5.38 27.94
N PHE A 284 2.18 -6.61 27.58
CA PHE A 284 3.10 -7.72 27.30
C PHE A 284 3.79 -7.61 25.94
N TYR A 285 3.30 -6.77 25.02
CA TYR A 285 3.87 -6.65 23.69
C TYR A 285 5.25 -5.94 23.77
N PRO A 286 6.33 -6.54 23.23
CA PRO A 286 7.71 -6.06 23.43
C PRO A 286 8.04 -4.88 22.49
N TYR A 287 7.39 -3.73 22.71
CA TYR A 287 7.56 -2.55 21.85
C TYR A 287 9.01 -2.10 21.75
N THR A 288 9.76 -2.11 22.85
CA THR A 288 11.15 -1.66 22.89
C THR A 288 12.01 -2.42 21.87
N GLU A 289 11.89 -3.74 21.86
CA GLU A 289 12.65 -4.65 21.01
C GLU A 289 12.14 -4.60 19.57
N VAL A 290 10.82 -4.59 19.39
CA VAL A 290 10.18 -4.53 18.06
C VAL A 290 10.60 -3.28 17.30
N VAL A 291 10.63 -2.12 17.96
CA VAL A 291 10.90 -0.86 17.24
C VAL A 291 12.39 -0.50 17.21
N ALA A 292 13.26 -1.17 17.98
CA ALA A 292 14.65 -0.78 18.19
C ALA A 292 15.43 -0.46 16.89
N SER A 293 15.36 -1.35 15.89
CA SER A 293 16.11 -1.23 14.64
C SER A 293 15.39 -0.48 13.51
N PHE A 294 14.17 -0.01 13.75
CA PHE A 294 13.32 0.67 12.76
C PHE A 294 13.48 2.20 12.83
N ASP A 295 13.21 2.90 11.74
CA ASP A 295 13.31 4.37 11.69
C ASP A 295 12.02 5.07 12.11
N ALA A 296 10.88 4.38 12.00
CA ALA A 296 9.56 4.87 12.37
C ALA A 296 8.64 3.74 12.88
N ILE A 297 7.52 4.13 13.49
CA ILE A 297 6.54 3.23 14.07
C ILE A 297 5.17 3.52 13.46
N ALA A 298 4.45 2.51 12.98
CA ALA A 298 3.12 2.64 12.40
C ALA A 298 2.09 1.85 13.24
N PRO A 299 1.46 2.46 14.26
CA PRO A 299 0.48 1.77 15.07
C PRO A 299 -0.86 1.57 14.34
N MET A 300 -1.42 0.37 14.43
CA MET A 300 -2.76 0.03 13.93
C MET A 300 -3.86 0.57 14.84
N VAL A 301 -4.26 1.82 14.62
CA VAL A 301 -5.27 2.54 15.41
C VAL A 301 -6.67 2.26 14.87
N TYR A 302 -7.15 1.03 15.06
CA TYR A 302 -8.51 0.64 14.69
C TYR A 302 -9.44 0.83 15.90
N TRP A 303 -10.27 1.87 15.85
CA TRP A 303 -11.11 2.26 16.98
C TRP A 303 -12.32 1.35 17.17
N LEU A 304 -12.83 0.72 16.12
CA LEU A 304 -13.98 -0.20 16.18
C LEU A 304 -15.19 0.50 16.82
N ASN A 305 -15.53 0.13 18.05
CA ASN A 305 -16.60 0.72 18.85
C ASN A 305 -16.13 1.81 19.84
N ARG A 306 -14.87 2.27 19.73
CA ARG A 306 -14.26 3.31 20.57
C ARG A 306 -14.15 4.64 19.83
N ASP A 307 -13.67 5.66 20.52
CA ASP A 307 -13.43 6.98 19.95
C ASP A 307 -12.07 7.05 19.21
N PRO A 308 -12.05 7.40 17.91
CA PRO A 308 -10.80 7.53 17.15
C PRO A 308 -9.85 8.60 17.71
N VAL A 309 -10.38 9.67 18.31
CA VAL A 309 -9.58 10.82 18.78
C VAL A 309 -8.72 10.43 19.97
N SER A 310 -9.33 9.86 21.01
CA SER A 310 -8.62 9.37 22.19
C SER A 310 -7.71 8.19 21.88
N ASP A 311 -8.10 7.29 20.97
CA ASP A 311 -7.27 6.15 20.60
C ASP A 311 -5.98 6.56 19.88
N VAL A 312 -6.05 7.51 18.94
CA VAL A 312 -4.83 7.99 18.26
C VAL A 312 -3.97 8.84 19.19
N ALA A 313 -4.57 9.71 19.99
CA ALA A 313 -3.81 10.53 20.95
C ALA A 313 -3.08 9.68 21.98
N GLY A 314 -3.73 8.63 22.51
CA GLY A 314 -3.11 7.69 23.43
C GLY A 314 -1.97 6.92 22.77
N ALA A 315 -2.14 6.43 21.55
CA ALA A 315 -1.10 5.72 20.81
C ALA A 315 0.14 6.60 20.58
N MET A 316 -0.07 7.85 20.19
CA MET A 316 1.00 8.84 19.96
C MET A 316 1.76 9.14 21.25
N ALA A 317 1.04 9.33 22.37
CA ALA A 317 1.66 9.56 23.68
C ALA A 317 2.47 8.35 24.17
N ASP A 318 1.91 7.14 24.08
CA ASP A 318 2.56 5.91 24.55
C ASP A 318 3.85 5.57 23.77
N LEU A 319 3.89 5.91 22.48
CA LEU A 319 5.01 5.64 21.59
C LEU A 319 6.06 6.77 21.56
N ALA A 320 5.72 7.98 22.02
CA ALA A 320 6.63 9.14 22.01
C ALA A 320 7.98 8.86 22.71
N LYS A 321 7.97 8.02 23.75
CA LYS A 321 9.17 7.61 24.51
C LYS A 321 10.27 6.97 23.66
N PHE A 322 9.95 6.47 22.47
CA PHE A 322 10.92 5.87 21.57
C PHE A 322 11.68 6.88 20.72
N ASN A 323 11.29 8.16 20.75
CA ASN A 323 11.92 9.24 19.97
C ASN A 323 12.00 8.93 18.47
N LYS A 324 10.95 8.29 17.92
CA LYS A 324 10.81 7.94 16.51
C LYS A 324 9.53 8.56 15.95
N PRO A 325 9.51 8.95 14.66
CA PRO A 325 8.27 9.32 13.99
C PRO A 325 7.22 8.22 14.13
N VAL A 326 5.99 8.62 14.44
CA VAL A 326 4.84 7.72 14.56
C VAL A 326 3.84 8.04 13.43
N PHE A 327 3.43 7.02 12.70
CA PHE A 327 2.56 7.10 11.51
C PHE A 327 1.29 6.27 11.72
N PRO A 328 0.25 6.82 12.37
CA PRO A 328 -0.96 6.07 12.68
C PRO A 328 -1.64 5.48 11.44
N ILE A 329 -2.09 4.23 11.56
CA ILE A 329 -2.90 3.53 10.56
C ILE A 329 -4.35 3.52 11.05
N GLY A 330 -5.22 4.27 10.39
CA GLY A 330 -6.64 4.35 10.71
C GLY A 330 -7.48 3.23 10.12
N GLN A 331 -8.67 3.03 10.67
CA GLN A 331 -9.65 2.06 10.18
C GLN A 331 -10.43 2.61 8.99
N ALA A 332 -10.42 1.88 7.88
CA ALA A 332 -11.23 2.09 6.69
C ALA A 332 -11.79 0.74 6.17
N TYR A 333 -12.23 -0.11 7.10
CA TYR A 333 -12.82 -1.42 6.82
C TYR A 333 -13.99 -1.69 7.78
N ASP A 334 -14.83 -2.66 7.44
CA ASP A 334 -15.93 -3.13 8.28
C ASP A 334 -15.42 -3.88 9.52
N GLY A 335 -15.61 -3.28 10.69
CA GLY A 335 -15.13 -3.80 11.97
C GLY A 335 -16.03 -4.85 12.63
N ALA A 336 -17.15 -5.26 12.02
CA ALA A 336 -18.10 -6.20 12.63
C ALA A 336 -17.45 -7.51 13.09
N ALA A 337 -16.55 -8.06 12.29
CA ALA A 337 -15.83 -9.31 12.60
C ALA A 337 -14.90 -9.16 13.82
N ASP A 338 -14.50 -7.94 14.14
CA ASP A 338 -13.62 -7.58 15.26
C ASP A 338 -14.41 -7.00 16.45
N HIS A 339 -15.71 -7.29 16.54
CA HIS A 339 -16.62 -6.79 17.58
C HIS A 339 -16.87 -5.27 17.52
N GLY A 340 -16.58 -4.63 16.39
CA GLY A 340 -16.99 -3.26 16.08
C GLY A 340 -18.44 -3.18 15.57
N PRO A 341 -18.95 -1.95 15.35
CA PRO A 341 -20.20 -1.76 14.63
C PRO A 341 -20.07 -2.23 13.17
N PRO A 342 -21.17 -2.68 12.54
CA PRO A 342 -21.15 -3.05 11.13
C PRO A 342 -20.91 -1.85 10.21
N GLY A 343 -20.14 -2.09 9.16
CA GLY A 343 -19.79 -1.11 8.14
C GLY A 343 -18.44 -0.41 8.38
N VAL A 344 -17.96 0.23 7.32
CA VAL A 344 -16.77 1.10 7.37
C VAL A 344 -17.09 2.33 8.22
N PRO A 345 -16.15 2.85 9.04
CA PRO A 345 -16.39 4.08 9.80
C PRO A 345 -16.87 5.24 8.92
N GLY A 346 -17.88 5.96 9.40
CA GLY A 346 -18.43 7.12 8.71
C GLY A 346 -17.44 8.29 8.64
N ARG A 347 -17.74 9.25 7.76
CA ARG A 347 -16.89 10.40 7.43
C ARG A 347 -16.39 11.17 8.65
N ALA A 348 -17.27 11.44 9.62
CA ALA A 348 -16.92 12.22 10.81
C ALA A 348 -15.81 11.58 11.63
N ALA A 349 -15.84 10.25 11.81
CA ALA A 349 -14.81 9.51 12.56
C ALA A 349 -13.45 9.55 11.85
N LEU A 350 -13.45 9.41 10.52
CA LEU A 350 -12.23 9.46 9.70
C LEU A 350 -11.58 10.85 9.71
N LEU A 351 -12.38 11.92 9.59
CA LEU A 351 -11.88 13.29 9.69
C LEU A 351 -11.34 13.59 11.10
N ALA A 352 -12.06 13.19 12.14
CA ALA A 352 -11.63 13.37 13.53
C ALA A 352 -10.33 12.61 13.83
N PHE A 353 -10.15 11.40 13.28
CA PHE A 353 -8.91 10.64 13.38
C PHE A 353 -7.73 11.40 12.74
N MET A 354 -7.88 11.91 11.51
CA MET A 354 -6.81 12.64 10.82
C MET A 354 -6.46 13.94 11.54
N GLU A 355 -7.47 14.71 11.98
CA GLU A 355 -7.26 15.93 12.75
C GLU A 355 -6.50 15.65 14.05
N ALA A 356 -6.93 14.64 14.81
CA ALA A 356 -6.28 14.26 16.06
C ALA A 356 -4.84 13.78 15.83
N ALA A 357 -4.60 12.94 14.83
CA ALA A 357 -3.27 12.46 14.47
C ALA A 357 -2.31 13.62 14.17
N GLU A 358 -2.71 14.55 13.31
CA GLU A 358 -1.87 15.71 12.93
C GLU A 358 -1.62 16.64 14.14
N ARG A 359 -2.66 16.89 14.94
CA ARG A 359 -2.57 17.70 16.18
C ARG A 359 -1.59 17.10 17.19
N THR A 360 -1.51 15.77 17.26
CA THR A 360 -0.58 15.03 18.13
C THR A 360 0.82 14.84 17.54
N GLY A 361 1.12 15.48 16.41
CA GLY A 361 2.47 15.54 15.84
C GLY A 361 2.78 14.50 14.78
N ALA A 362 1.79 13.70 14.33
CA ALA A 362 2.00 12.82 13.19
C ALA A 362 2.25 13.63 11.91
N ASN A 363 3.23 13.22 11.12
CA ASN A 363 3.56 13.83 9.83
C ASN A 363 3.14 12.96 8.63
N SER A 364 2.63 11.77 8.93
CA SER A 364 2.02 10.84 8.00
C SER A 364 0.83 10.16 8.67
N VAL A 365 -0.18 9.85 7.87
CA VAL A 365 -1.32 9.00 8.25
C VAL A 365 -1.59 8.02 7.13
N SER A 366 -2.08 6.83 7.48
CA SER A 366 -2.52 5.87 6.48
C SER A 366 -3.80 5.16 6.91
N PHE A 367 -4.39 4.37 6.03
CA PHE A 367 -5.62 3.65 6.32
C PHE A 367 -5.55 2.19 5.90
N TRP A 368 -6.12 1.34 6.75
CA TRP A 368 -6.40 -0.06 6.49
C TRP A 368 -7.89 -0.22 6.15
N SER A 369 -8.30 -0.51 4.92
CA SER A 369 -7.45 -0.77 3.76
C SER A 369 -8.17 -0.55 2.43
N TRP A 370 -7.41 -0.40 1.34
CA TRP A 370 -7.92 0.02 0.03
C TRP A 370 -9.12 -0.79 -0.44
N GLN A 371 -9.00 -2.12 -0.43
CA GLN A 371 -10.03 -3.03 -0.96
C GLN A 371 -11.32 -3.06 -0.12
N HIS A 372 -11.34 -2.43 1.06
CA HIS A 372 -12.50 -2.40 1.95
C HIS A 372 -13.06 -1.01 2.20
N ALA A 373 -12.32 0.05 1.84
CA ALA A 373 -12.76 1.41 2.05
C ALA A 373 -14.01 1.71 1.23
N SER A 374 -15.05 2.23 1.91
CA SER A 374 -16.27 2.71 1.27
C SER A 374 -16.01 4.00 0.49
N GLN A 375 -16.93 4.37 -0.40
CA GLN A 375 -16.84 5.66 -1.12
C GLN A 375 -16.82 6.85 -0.13
N GLU A 376 -17.62 6.79 0.94
CA GLU A 376 -17.63 7.82 1.97
C GLU A 376 -16.25 7.96 2.66
N ALA A 377 -15.55 6.83 2.87
CA ALA A 377 -14.21 6.87 3.43
C ALA A 377 -13.20 7.51 2.46
N TRP A 378 -13.29 7.19 1.17
CA TRP A 378 -12.48 7.83 0.14
C TRP A 378 -12.73 9.34 0.05
N ASP A 379 -13.99 9.76 0.13
CA ASP A 379 -14.37 11.16 0.14
C ASP A 379 -13.84 11.88 1.40
N ALA A 380 -13.87 11.23 2.57
CA ALA A 380 -13.30 11.78 3.80
C ALA A 380 -11.78 12.00 3.68
N ILE A 381 -11.07 11.02 3.10
CA ILE A 381 -9.61 11.09 2.88
C ILE A 381 -9.26 12.20 1.88
N ARG A 382 -10.03 12.34 0.80
CA ARG A 382 -9.85 13.40 -0.21
C ARG A 382 -10.04 14.78 0.41
N ASP A 383 -11.11 14.96 1.19
CA ASP A 383 -11.55 16.26 1.66
C ASP A 383 -10.82 16.73 2.92
N ALA A 384 -10.04 15.86 3.58
CA ALA A 384 -9.27 16.22 4.76
C ALA A 384 -8.21 17.28 4.44
N THR A 385 -8.23 18.36 5.24
CA THR A 385 -7.27 19.48 5.14
C THR A 385 -5.91 19.13 5.74
N GLN A 386 -5.86 18.10 6.58
CA GLN A 386 -4.65 17.58 7.20
C GLN A 386 -3.78 16.80 6.21
N PHE A 387 -2.50 16.65 6.56
CA PHE A 387 -1.51 15.86 5.83
C PHE A 387 -1.36 16.32 4.38
N THR A 388 -1.50 17.63 4.15
CA THR A 388 -1.26 18.30 2.89
C THR A 388 0.17 18.81 2.81
N LEU A 389 0.75 18.84 1.62
CA LEU A 389 2.14 19.26 1.38
C LEU A 389 2.16 20.38 0.33
N PRO A 390 1.83 21.63 0.67
CA PRO A 390 1.84 22.73 -0.31
C PRO A 390 3.25 23.18 -0.69
N ALA A 391 3.41 23.84 -1.84
CA ALA A 391 4.65 24.53 -2.22
C ALA A 391 4.53 26.05 -2.01
N ALA A 392 5.66 26.74 -1.93
CA ALA A 392 5.77 28.17 -1.71
C ALA A 392 5.44 29.02 -2.97
N PRO A 393 5.04 30.30 -2.78
CA PRO A 393 4.74 30.88 -1.48
C PRO A 393 3.24 30.76 -1.22
N ALA A 394 2.75 29.61 -0.76
CA ALA A 394 1.62 29.66 0.17
C ALA A 394 2.22 29.88 1.58
N GLY A 395 2.44 31.14 1.96
CA GLY A 395 3.02 31.54 3.26
C GLY A 395 1.91 31.83 4.27
N VAL A 396 1.76 31.09 5.35
CA VAL A 396 2.79 30.54 6.22
C VAL A 396 2.47 29.07 6.38
N PHE A 397 3.35 28.15 5.96
CA PHE A 397 3.16 26.72 6.20
C PHE A 397 2.69 26.52 7.65
N THR A 398 1.61 25.77 7.84
CA THR A 398 1.16 25.49 9.19
C THR A 398 2.25 24.70 9.93
N PRO A 399 2.34 24.78 11.27
CA PRO A 399 3.34 23.99 11.99
C PRO A 399 3.35 22.49 11.63
N PRO A 400 2.19 21.82 11.41
CA PRO A 400 2.18 20.46 10.85
C PRO A 400 2.83 20.31 9.47
N GLN A 401 2.56 21.24 8.53
CA GLN A 401 3.18 21.21 7.20
C GLN A 401 4.70 21.39 7.29
N VAL A 402 5.16 22.29 8.17
CA VAL A 402 6.59 22.45 8.45
C VAL A 402 7.19 21.17 9.02
N ARG A 403 6.55 20.54 10.01
CA ARG A 403 7.01 19.25 10.56
C ARG A 403 7.10 18.16 9.49
N ALA A 404 6.14 18.09 8.57
CA ALA A 404 6.18 17.12 7.48
C ALA A 404 7.40 17.33 6.58
N TYR A 405 7.72 18.57 6.19
CA TYR A 405 8.94 18.85 5.42
C TYR A 405 10.23 18.63 6.21
N GLN A 406 10.26 18.99 7.50
CA GLN A 406 11.38 18.72 8.39
C GLN A 406 11.64 17.21 8.52
N SER A 407 10.59 16.39 8.72
CA SER A 407 10.72 14.93 8.75
C SER A 407 11.22 14.36 7.43
N LEU A 408 10.70 14.85 6.31
CA LEU A 408 11.13 14.37 5.00
C LEU A 408 12.60 14.70 4.74
N LEU A 409 13.02 15.95 4.96
CA LEU A 409 14.42 16.37 4.81
C LEU A 409 15.36 15.59 5.72
N THR A 410 15.02 15.47 7.00
CA THR A 410 15.82 14.71 7.97
C THR A 410 15.94 13.24 7.55
N SER A 411 14.86 12.61 7.09
CA SER A 411 14.90 11.22 6.60
C SER A 411 15.83 11.06 5.38
N LEU A 412 15.87 12.06 4.50
CA LEU A 412 16.71 12.11 3.30
C LEU A 412 18.18 12.47 3.60
N GLY A 413 18.55 12.67 4.86
CA GLY A 413 19.93 13.00 5.27
C GLY A 413 20.25 14.49 5.32
N PHE A 414 19.24 15.37 5.32
CA PHE A 414 19.37 16.81 5.48
C PHE A 414 18.76 17.23 6.82
N PRO A 415 19.50 17.04 7.93
CA PRO A 415 18.94 17.11 9.27
C PRO A 415 18.46 18.51 9.64
N THR A 416 17.28 18.55 10.25
CA THR A 416 16.70 19.73 10.91
C THR A 416 15.83 19.28 12.08
N ALA A 417 15.59 20.16 13.05
CA ALA A 417 14.66 19.89 14.13
C ALA A 417 13.25 19.70 13.55
N VAL A 418 12.47 18.75 14.10
CA VAL A 418 11.09 18.48 13.67
C VAL A 418 10.12 19.12 14.67
N ASP A 419 10.18 20.44 14.77
CA ASP A 419 9.46 21.26 15.75
C ASP A 419 8.27 22.05 15.14
N GLY A 420 8.14 22.04 13.82
CA GLY A 420 7.12 22.80 13.10
C GLY A 420 7.45 24.28 12.93
N VAL A 421 8.69 24.69 13.22
CA VAL A 421 9.14 26.07 13.13
C VAL A 421 9.95 26.28 11.86
N TRP A 422 9.52 27.25 11.03
CA TRP A 422 10.28 27.66 9.86
C TRP A 422 11.43 28.61 10.26
N GLY A 423 12.51 28.03 10.81
CA GLY A 423 13.69 28.75 11.29
C GLY A 423 14.93 28.61 10.41
N LYS A 424 16.06 29.13 10.89
CA LYS A 424 17.36 29.07 10.20
C LYS A 424 17.78 27.62 9.84
N SER A 425 17.61 26.68 10.77
CA SER A 425 17.92 25.26 10.54
C SER A 425 17.14 24.66 9.38
N MET A 426 15.85 25.02 9.25
CA MET A 426 15.01 24.60 8.14
C MET A 426 15.50 25.20 6.80
N ILE A 427 15.81 26.50 6.77
CA ILE A 427 16.34 27.18 5.58
C ILE A 427 17.67 26.57 5.14
N ASP A 428 18.56 26.28 6.08
CA ASP A 428 19.86 25.65 5.82
C ASP A 428 19.67 24.23 5.24
N ALA A 429 18.77 23.42 5.81
CA ALA A 429 18.47 22.07 5.33
C ALA A 429 17.86 22.08 3.92
N VAL A 430 16.91 22.97 3.65
CA VAL A 430 16.34 23.15 2.30
C VAL A 430 17.42 23.58 1.31
N SER A 431 18.25 24.56 1.67
CA SER A 431 19.33 25.04 0.81
C SER A 431 20.36 23.95 0.51
N ALA A 432 20.68 23.12 1.50
CA ALA A 432 21.56 21.97 1.32
C ALA A 432 20.94 20.92 0.39
N TYR A 433 19.66 20.60 0.56
CA TYR A 433 18.93 19.70 -0.33
C TYR A 433 18.89 20.21 -1.77
N GLN A 434 18.58 21.49 -1.97
CA GLN A 434 18.54 22.12 -3.30
C GLN A 434 19.90 22.06 -3.98
N ARG A 435 20.98 22.40 -3.26
CA ARG A 435 22.34 22.31 -3.79
C ARG A 435 22.71 20.88 -4.19
N ALA A 436 22.43 19.91 -3.33
CA ALA A 436 22.66 18.50 -3.64
C ALA A 436 21.81 18.02 -4.83
N GLY A 437 20.58 18.53 -4.95
CA GLY A 437 19.64 18.19 -6.00
C GLY A 437 19.82 18.96 -7.31
N ARG A 438 20.83 19.85 -7.39
CA ARG A 438 21.12 20.74 -8.52
C ARG A 438 19.93 21.64 -8.89
N LEU A 439 19.18 22.05 -7.87
CA LEU A 439 18.13 23.07 -7.97
C LEU A 439 18.72 24.46 -7.67
N PRO A 440 18.05 25.54 -8.12
CA PRO A 440 18.31 26.87 -7.58
C PRO A 440 18.22 26.87 -6.05
N VAL A 441 19.23 27.43 -5.39
CA VAL A 441 19.30 27.46 -3.92
C VAL A 441 18.51 28.66 -3.41
N THR A 442 17.21 28.48 -3.25
CA THR A 442 16.26 29.52 -2.81
C THR A 442 16.01 29.49 -1.30
N GLY A 443 16.33 28.39 -0.63
CA GLY A 443 16.04 28.19 0.80
C GLY A 443 14.54 28.03 1.11
N VAL A 444 13.69 27.87 0.09
CA VAL A 444 12.24 27.68 0.22
C VAL A 444 11.78 26.40 -0.48
N ILE A 445 10.69 25.79 0.00
CA ILE A 445 10.04 24.67 -0.71
C ILE A 445 9.19 25.22 -1.85
N ASP A 446 9.79 25.62 -2.96
CA ASP A 446 9.06 25.96 -4.19
C ASP A 446 8.55 24.69 -4.91
N THR A 447 7.81 24.87 -6.01
CA THR A 447 7.23 23.75 -6.77
C THR A 447 8.28 22.77 -7.27
N ALA A 448 9.44 23.25 -7.70
CA ALA A 448 10.53 22.40 -8.17
C ALA A 448 11.14 21.59 -7.02
N THR A 449 11.37 22.24 -5.88
CA THR A 449 11.91 21.63 -4.66
C THR A 449 10.94 20.60 -4.10
N LYS A 450 9.65 20.92 -3.99
CA LYS A 450 8.61 19.95 -3.59
C LYS A 450 8.56 18.77 -4.55
N GLY A 451 8.57 19.04 -5.86
CA GLY A 451 8.55 18.01 -6.89
C GLY A 451 9.71 17.03 -6.74
N LEU A 452 10.91 17.54 -6.50
CA LEU A 452 12.10 16.71 -6.29
C LEU A 452 12.06 15.95 -4.95
N LEU A 453 11.61 16.60 -3.87
CA LEU A 453 11.46 16.00 -2.54
C LEU A 453 10.49 14.82 -2.52
N LEU A 454 9.42 14.88 -3.32
CA LEU A 454 8.41 13.83 -3.37
C LEU A 454 8.68 12.78 -4.45
N LYS A 455 9.61 13.04 -5.37
CA LYS A 455 9.95 12.11 -6.44
C LYS A 455 10.51 10.80 -5.85
N PRO A 456 9.95 9.64 -6.22
CA PRO A 456 10.55 8.35 -5.92
C PRO A 456 11.91 8.17 -6.60
N PHE A 457 12.80 7.44 -5.95
CA PHE A 457 14.14 7.15 -6.46
C PHE A 457 14.64 5.82 -5.89
N LYS A 458 15.63 5.23 -6.55
CA LYS A 458 16.25 4.00 -6.05
C LYS A 458 16.93 4.27 -4.71
N THR A 459 16.34 3.71 -3.65
CA THR A 459 16.80 3.96 -2.29
C THR A 459 18.15 3.28 -2.06
N PRO A 460 19.15 3.97 -1.44
CA PRO A 460 20.45 3.38 -1.14
C PRO A 460 20.33 2.13 -0.27
N LEU A 461 21.12 1.12 -0.61
CA LEU A 461 21.25 -0.12 0.15
C LEU A 461 22.71 -0.34 0.54
N LEU A 462 22.95 -1.04 1.64
CA LEU A 462 24.31 -1.42 2.03
C LEU A 462 25.01 -2.16 0.88
N GLY A 463 26.15 -1.62 0.44
CA GLY A 463 27.02 -2.26 -0.56
C GLY A 463 26.47 -2.29 -2.00
N ARG A 464 25.45 -1.48 -2.35
CA ARG A 464 24.86 -1.44 -3.69
C ARG A 464 24.44 -0.05 -4.16
#